data_AF-A0A1V4XTZ8-F1
#
_entry.id   AF-A0A1V4XTZ8-F1
#
_cell.length_a   1.000
_cell.length_b   1.000
_cell.length_c   1.000
_cell.angle_alpha   90.00
_cell.angle_beta   90.00
_cell.angle_gamma   90.00
#
_symmetry.space_group_name_H-M   'P 1'
#
loop_
_entity.id
_entity.type
_entity.pdbx_description
1 polymer ?
#
loop_
_entity_poly.entity_id
_entity_poly.type
_entity_poly.pdbx_seq_one_letter_code
_entity_poly.pdbx_strand_id
1 'polypeptide(L)'
;MTIDTLMFSVYGSFAIFIVLTALDVITTIDVIESGKGREANPILKYLIDKLGLKPALILSKTALLILVVLCIFFYLDLWNSLGLLTILNAGMGWVVWNNCEVRRAGVR
;
A
#
# COMPACT_ATOMS: atom_id res chain seq x y z
N MET A 1 0.59 -16.72 -23.15
CA MET A 1 1.13 -16.93 -21.79
C MET A 1 0.52 -18.22 -21.24
N THR A 2 1.31 -19.14 -20.70
CA THR A 2 0.79 -20.37 -20.08
C THR A 2 0.19 -20.04 -18.71
N ILE A 3 -0.66 -20.95 -18.18
CA ILE A 3 -1.27 -20.79 -16.85
C ILE A 3 -0.18 -20.66 -15.77
N ASP A 4 0.88 -21.47 -15.86
CA ASP A 4 1.99 -21.43 -14.91
C ASP A 4 2.71 -20.07 -14.90
N THR A 5 2.97 -19.49 -16.07
CA THR A 5 3.58 -18.16 -16.18
C THR A 5 2.67 -17.07 -15.63
N LEU A 6 1.36 -17.19 -15.84
CA LEU A 6 0.39 -16.23 -15.32
C LEU A 6 0.28 -16.33 -13.78
N MET A 7 0.25 -17.54 -13.22
CA MET A 7 0.27 -17.76 -11.77
C MET A 7 1.54 -17.19 -11.14
N PHE A 8 2.72 -17.48 -11.72
CA PHE A 8 3.98 -16.90 -11.27
C PHE A 8 3.94 -15.36 -11.28
N SER A 9 3.36 -14.75 -12.30
CA SER A 9 3.23 -13.29 -12.41
C SER A 9 2.30 -12.69 -11.34
N VAL A 10 1.18 -13.37 -11.04
CA VAL A 10 0.25 -12.96 -9.99
C VAL A 10 0.93 -13.03 -8.62
N TYR A 11 1.57 -14.15 -8.28
CA TYR A 11 2.26 -14.30 -7.01
C TYR A 11 3.44 -13.34 -6.86
N GLY A 12 4.22 -13.14 -7.92
CA GLY A 12 5.29 -12.14 -7.94
C GLY A 12 4.77 -10.73 -7.72
N SER A 13 3.69 -10.35 -8.40
CA SER A 13 3.07 -9.03 -8.24
C SER A 13 2.47 -8.84 -6.84
N PHE A 14 1.93 -9.91 -6.24
CA PHE A 14 1.42 -9.88 -4.88
C PHE A 14 2.54 -9.73 -3.84
N ALA A 15 3.69 -10.39 -4.05
CA ALA A 15 4.87 -10.21 -3.21
C ALA A 15 5.37 -8.76 -3.26
N ILE A 16 5.45 -8.17 -4.46
CA ILE A 16 5.79 -6.74 -4.64
C ILE A 16 4.79 -5.86 -3.90
N PHE A 17 3.49 -6.17 -4.00
CA PHE A 17 2.44 -5.42 -3.31
C PHE A 17 2.62 -5.43 -1.79
N ILE A 18 2.95 -6.58 -1.20
CA ILE A 18 3.23 -6.69 0.24
C ILE A 18 4.42 -5.80 0.63
N VAL A 19 5.51 -5.86 -0.14
CA VAL A 19 6.72 -5.05 0.13
C VAL A 19 6.40 -3.56 0.05
N LEU A 20 5.71 -3.12 -1.02
CA LEU A 20 5.34 -1.71 -1.17
C LEU A 20 4.38 -1.25 -0.06
N THR A 21 3.44 -2.10 0.35
CA THR A 21 2.52 -1.80 1.45
C THR A 21 3.28 -1.61 2.77
N ALA A 22 4.30 -2.44 3.04
CA ALA A 22 5.13 -2.29 4.22
C ALA A 22 6.01 -1.02 4.15
N LEU A 23 6.62 -0.74 3.00
CA LEU A 23 7.39 0.48 2.77
C LEU A 23 6.53 1.74 2.93
N ASP A 24 5.28 1.69 2.50
CA ASP A 24 4.35 2.79 2.70
C ASP A 24 4.10 3.09 4.18
N VAL A 25 3.90 2.05 5.02
CA VAL A 25 3.75 2.22 6.46
C VAL A 25 4.99 2.89 7.06
N ILE A 26 6.18 2.37 6.72
CA ILE A 26 7.45 2.89 7.23
C ILE A 26 7.64 4.34 6.81
N THR A 27 7.51 4.64 5.51
CA THR A 27 7.72 5.99 4.98
C THR A 27 6.69 7.00 5.49
N THR A 28 5.44 6.58 5.70
CA THR A 28 4.39 7.44 6.26
C THR A 28 4.65 7.73 7.73
N ILE A 29 5.05 6.74 8.53
CA ILE A 29 5.43 6.94 9.93
C ILE A 29 6.62 7.91 9.99
N ASP A 30 7.67 7.70 9.20
CA ASP A 30 8.84 8.57 9.17
C ASP A 30 8.47 10.03 8.80
N VAL A 31 7.62 10.22 7.79
CA VAL A 31 7.21 11.55 7.31
C VAL A 31 6.34 12.28 8.33
N ILE A 32 5.42 11.58 8.99
CA ILE A 32 4.50 12.19 9.96
C ILE A 32 5.19 12.40 11.31
N GLU A 33 5.96 11.44 11.83
CA GLU A 33 6.71 11.59 13.09
C GLU A 33 7.81 12.67 12.98
N SER A 34 8.41 12.86 11.80
CA SER A 34 9.35 13.96 11.57
C SER A 34 8.69 15.34 11.45
N GLY A 35 7.35 15.42 11.47
CA GLY A 35 6.59 16.68 11.35
C GLY A 35 6.61 17.32 9.95
N LYS A 36 7.21 16.64 8.96
CA LYS A 36 7.42 17.16 7.60
C LYS A 36 6.22 16.98 6.68
N GLY A 37 5.31 16.07 7.01
CA GLY A 37 4.09 15.82 6.25
C GLY A 37 2.85 15.78 7.11
N ARG A 38 1.68 15.87 6.45
CA ARG A 38 0.36 15.65 7.05
C ARG A 38 -0.37 14.60 6.23
N GLU A 39 -1.15 13.77 6.92
CA GLU A 39 -2.03 12.81 6.25
C GLU A 39 -3.09 13.56 5.43
N ALA A 40 -3.10 13.32 4.12
CA ALA A 40 -4.03 13.96 3.20
C ALA A 40 -5.39 13.24 3.15
N ASN A 41 -5.41 11.94 3.46
CA ASN A 41 -6.64 11.15 3.42
C ASN A 41 -7.51 11.45 4.67
N PRO A 42 -8.71 12.03 4.52
CA PRO A 42 -9.55 12.43 5.66
C PRO A 42 -10.02 11.24 6.52
N ILE A 43 -10.20 10.07 5.91
CA ILE A 43 -10.61 8.84 6.62
C ILE A 43 -9.43 8.34 7.47
N LEU A 44 -8.23 8.29 6.87
CA LEU A 44 -7.05 7.82 7.59
C LEU A 44 -6.67 8.81 8.69
N LYS A 45 -6.78 10.11 8.44
CA LYS A 45 -6.59 11.15 9.45
C LYS A 45 -7.53 10.97 10.63
N TYR A 46 -8.82 10.73 10.38
CA TYR A 46 -9.79 10.45 11.45
C TYR A 46 -9.40 9.23 12.30
N LEU A 47 -8.92 8.16 11.65
CA LEU A 47 -8.43 6.97 12.37
C LEU A 47 -7.16 7.27 13.18
N ILE A 48 -6.22 8.03 12.62
CA ILE A 48 -4.99 8.46 13.30
C ILE A 48 -5.34 9.29 14.54
N ASP A 49 -6.28 10.24 14.42
CA ASP A 49 -6.71 11.10 15.52
C ASP A 49 -7.37 10.30 16.66
N LYS A 50 -8.05 9.18 16.34
CA LYS A 50 -8.72 8.32 17.33
C LYS A 50 -7.82 7.26 17.97
N LEU A 51 -6.99 6.60 17.18
CA LEU A 51 -6.26 5.39 17.58
C LEU A 51 -4.76 5.66 17.76
N GLY A 52 -4.25 6.75 17.21
CA GLY A 52 -2.83 7.01 17.06
C GLY A 52 -2.31 6.56 15.70
N LEU A 53 -1.18 7.14 15.30
CA LEU A 53 -0.59 6.96 13.97
C LEU A 53 -0.34 5.50 13.60
N LYS A 54 0.45 4.80 14.42
CA LYS A 54 0.87 3.40 14.15
C LYS A 54 -0.31 2.42 14.05
N PRO A 55 -1.23 2.34 15.03
CA PRO A 55 -2.36 1.41 14.94
C PRO A 55 -3.32 1.75 13.80
N ALA A 56 -3.56 3.03 13.50
CA ALA A 56 -4.40 3.42 12.36
C ALA A 56 -3.81 2.98 11.02
N LEU A 57 -2.49 3.16 10.83
CA LEU A 57 -1.80 2.68 9.63
C LEU A 57 -1.81 1.16 9.54
N ILE A 58 -1.49 0.45 10.62
CA ILE A 58 -1.50 -1.03 10.61
C ILE A 58 -2.90 -1.54 10.25
N LEU A 59 -3.95 -1.05 10.91
CA LEU A 59 -5.32 -1.48 10.65
C LEU A 59 -5.76 -1.23 9.21
N SER A 60 -5.52 -0.04 8.69
CA SER A 60 -5.91 0.31 7.31
C SER A 60 -5.18 -0.55 6.27
N LYS A 61 -3.89 -0.83 6.47
CA LYS A 61 -3.12 -1.69 5.56
C LYS A 61 -3.47 -3.16 5.69
N THR A 62 -3.72 -3.65 6.90
CA THR A 62 -4.21 -5.02 7.12
C THR A 62 -5.58 -5.20 6.48
N ALA A 63 -6.51 -4.25 6.64
CA ALA A 63 -7.82 -4.31 6.00
C ALA A 63 -7.70 -4.35 4.46
N LEU A 64 -6.81 -3.53 3.89
CA LEU A 64 -6.53 -3.57 2.45
C LEU A 64 -5.95 -4.92 2.00
N LEU A 65 -4.98 -5.46 2.74
CA LEU A 65 -4.40 -6.78 2.43
C LEU A 65 -5.45 -7.89 2.47
N ILE A 66 -6.31 -7.91 3.49
CA ILE A 66 -7.41 -8.88 3.59
C ILE A 66 -8.34 -8.75 2.37
N LEU A 67 -8.73 -7.53 2.02
CA LEU A 67 -9.62 -7.30 0.88
C LEU A 67 -8.98 -7.78 -0.43
N VAL A 68 -7.71 -7.48 -0.66
CA VAL A 68 -6.97 -7.90 -1.86
C VAL A 68 -6.86 -9.43 -1.93
N VAL A 69 -6.55 -10.09 -0.81
CA VAL A 69 -6.54 -11.56 -0.72
C VAL A 69 -7.93 -12.13 -1.05
N LEU A 70 -8.99 -11.58 -0.46
CA LEU A 70 -10.34 -12.04 -0.75
C LEU A 70 -10.67 -11.90 -2.24
N CYS A 71 -10.38 -10.75 -2.85
CA CYS A 71 -10.61 -10.51 -4.27
C CYS A 71 -9.85 -11.52 -5.16
N ILE A 72 -8.55 -11.71 -4.94
CA ILE A 72 -7.69 -12.55 -5.79
C ILE A 72 -8.06 -14.03 -5.67
N PHE A 73 -8.35 -14.52 -4.46
CA PHE A 73 -8.56 -15.94 -4.24
C PHE A 73 -10.00 -16.42 -4.41
N PHE A 74 -10.98 -15.53 -4.26
CA PHE A 74 -12.40 -15.93 -4.24
C PHE A 74 -13.26 -15.29 -5.32
N TYR A 75 -12.87 -14.14 -5.89
CA TYR A 75 -13.76 -13.37 -6.77
C TYR A 75 -13.23 -13.12 -8.17
N LEU A 76 -11.90 -13.10 -8.37
CA LEU A 76 -11.29 -12.76 -9.65
C LEU A 76 -10.57 -13.96 -10.27
N ASP A 77 -10.62 -14.06 -11.59
CA ASP A 77 -9.71 -14.94 -12.33
C ASP A 77 -8.27 -14.39 -12.32
N LEU A 78 -7.33 -15.20 -12.82
CA LEU A 78 -5.91 -14.87 -12.81
C LEU A 78 -5.56 -13.59 -13.59
N TRP A 79 -6.23 -13.30 -14.71
CA TRP A 79 -5.95 -12.11 -15.51
C TRP A 79 -6.45 -10.85 -14.82
N ASN A 80 -7.66 -10.90 -14.28
CA ASN A 80 -8.24 -9.81 -13.51
C ASN A 80 -7.46 -9.56 -12.21
N SER A 81 -6.96 -10.62 -11.57
CA SER A 81 -6.07 -10.53 -10.41
C SER A 81 -4.77 -9.82 -10.75
N LEU A 82 -4.14 -10.16 -11.88
CA LEU A 82 -2.92 -9.49 -12.34
C LEU A 82 -3.17 -8.01 -12.67
N GLY A 83 -4.30 -7.69 -13.31
CA GLY A 83 -4.71 -6.33 -13.60
C GLY A 83 -4.89 -5.49 -12.32
N LEU A 84 -5.62 -6.03 -11.34
CA LEU A 84 -5.81 -5.41 -10.04
C LEU A 84 -4.46 -5.14 -9.34
N LEU A 85 -3.60 -6.15 -9.26
CA LEU A 85 -2.28 -6.02 -8.64
C LEU A 85 -1.38 -5.01 -9.34
N THR A 86 -1.45 -4.92 -10.67
CA THR A 86 -0.69 -3.93 -11.45
C THR A 86 -1.10 -2.51 -11.06
N ILE A 87 -2.39 -2.24 -10.99
CA ILE A 87 -2.93 -0.94 -10.60
C ILE A 87 -2.56 -0.62 -9.16
N LEU A 88 -2.73 -1.57 -8.24
CA LEU A 88 -2.40 -1.39 -6.83
C LEU A 88 -0.90 -1.15 -6.61
N ASN A 89 -0.03 -1.89 -7.31
CA ASN A 89 1.42 -1.69 -7.25
C ASN A 89 1.83 -0.33 -7.78
N ALA A 90 1.25 0.14 -8.89
CA ALA A 90 1.51 1.48 -9.40
C ALA A 90 1.07 2.55 -8.38
N GLY A 91 -0.11 2.39 -7.79
CA GLY A 91 -0.61 3.28 -6.75
C GLY A 91 0.31 3.31 -5.51
N MET A 92 0.65 2.14 -4.96
CA MET A 92 1.54 2.06 -3.79
C MET A 92 2.94 2.58 -4.08
N GLY A 93 3.48 2.28 -5.26
CA GLY A 93 4.77 2.82 -5.71
C GLY A 93 4.77 4.35 -5.76
N TRP A 94 3.67 4.94 -6.26
CA TRP A 94 3.48 6.39 -6.25
C TRP A 94 3.43 6.96 -4.82
N VAL A 95 2.68 6.36 -3.90
CA VAL A 95 2.60 6.86 -2.51
C VAL A 95 3.97 6.79 -1.83
N VAL A 96 4.68 5.67 -1.94
CA VAL A 96 6.03 5.51 -1.39
C VAL A 96 7.00 6.55 -1.99
N TRP A 97 6.96 6.74 -3.30
CA TRP A 97 7.78 7.77 -3.97
C TRP A 97 7.46 9.16 -3.43
N ASN A 98 6.18 9.51 -3.35
CA ASN A 98 5.73 10.82 -2.86
C ASN A 98 6.15 11.05 -1.40
N ASN A 99 6.04 10.04 -0.53
CA ASN A 99 6.51 10.12 0.85
C ASN A 99 8.02 10.35 0.92
N CYS A 100 8.80 9.63 0.10
CA CYS A 100 10.24 9.86 -0.02
C CYS A 100 10.57 11.28 -0.49
N GLU A 101 9.80 11.82 -1.43
CA GLU A 101 9.98 13.19 -1.91
C GLU A 101 9.67 14.23 -0.83
N VAL A 102 8.55 14.09 -0.13
CA VAL A 102 8.18 14.96 1.00
C VAL A 102 9.25 14.90 2.10
N ARG A 103 9.78 13.71 2.40
CA ARG A 103 10.87 13.52 3.36
C ARG A 103 12.13 14.29 2.95
N ARG A 104 12.49 14.27 1.66
CA ARG A 104 13.64 15.01 1.10
C ARG A 104 13.40 16.52 1.10
N ALA A 105 12.21 16.96 0.70
CA ALA A 105 11.84 18.37 0.58
C ALA A 105 11.72 19.08 1.95
N GLY A 106 11.37 18.35 3.02
CA GLY A 106 11.35 18.88 4.38
C GLY A 106 12.74 19.05 5.02
N VAL A 107 13.81 19.16 4.24
CA VAL A 107 15.07 19.78 4.66
C VAL A 107 15.01 21.26 4.24
N ARG A 108 14.19 22.04 4.95
CA ARG A 108 14.25 23.50 4.98
C ARG A 108 13.93 23.96 6.40
#